data_AF-A0A210PU56-F1
#
_entry.id   AF-A0A210PU56-F1
#
_cell.length_a   1.000
_cell.length_b   1.000
_cell.length_c   1.000
_cell.angle_alpha   90.00
_cell.angle_beta   90.00
_cell.angle_gamma   90.00
#
_symmetry.space_group_name_H-M   'P 1'
#
loop_
_entity.id
_entity.type
_entity.pdbx_description
1 polymer ?
#
loop_
_entity_poly.entity_id
_entity_poly.type
_entity_poly.pdbx_seq_one_letter_code
_entity_poly.pdbx_strand_id
1 'polypeptide(L)'
;MNSMQAIHDFKNLLSKVQESSVMDFLGWIRNNIEDVYEEAEERSRQNSDIILDTIREEMRNSLPTNAISPSEHIITPVAGPNSDCDPTTTVHVDAFLFNDDVIDNLCDDGKMSRNYCQQCGSKEISPLTFITHSASVKQIKYMFRHLLPDLRGKAVLDVGSRTGAVLYGAYLFSGASKIVGVELDKNFCELQQKMVDKYKMVDRIQIVHQNVMNYLQFLQAFDVIILNNVFEFFMDVQSQRKVWQSLYEYMKKPGMMLITIPSVEESLENLQTNINLSTWLKEVDASEVCKQANILMYGQEDPDDKDLVSIHLYEVIPRT
;
A
#
# COMPACT_ATOMS: atom_id res chain seq x y z
N MET A 1 -15.17 -6.63 -27.36
CA MET A 1 -14.21 -5.97 -28.27
C MET A 1 -12.93 -5.74 -27.48
N ASN A 2 -11.75 -6.06 -28.02
CA ASN A 2 -10.48 -5.77 -27.33
C ASN A 2 -10.01 -4.34 -27.65
N SER A 3 -8.99 -3.82 -26.94
CA SER A 3 -8.51 -2.45 -27.09
C SER A 3 -8.07 -2.11 -28.52
N MET A 4 -7.33 -3.02 -29.18
CA MET A 4 -6.89 -2.82 -30.57
C MET A 4 -8.05 -2.71 -31.55
N GLN A 5 -9.07 -3.56 -31.40
CA GLN A 5 -10.28 -3.50 -32.22
C GLN A 5 -11.07 -2.21 -31.94
N ALA A 6 -11.15 -1.78 -30.68
CA ALA A 6 -11.80 -0.53 -30.31
C ALA A 6 -11.10 0.69 -30.91
N ILE A 7 -9.77 0.73 -30.89
CA ILE A 7 -8.97 1.79 -31.53
C ILE A 7 -9.20 1.81 -33.05
N HIS A 8 -9.26 0.64 -33.68
CA HIS A 8 -9.57 0.55 -35.11
C HIS A 8 -10.98 1.06 -35.42
N ASP A 9 -11.97 0.64 -34.65
CA ASP A 9 -13.37 1.04 -34.82
C ASP A 9 -13.56 2.54 -34.57
N PHE A 10 -12.82 3.12 -33.61
CA PHE A 10 -12.80 4.56 -33.37
C PHE A 10 -12.25 5.33 -34.58
N LYS A 11 -11.14 4.87 -35.17
CA LYS A 11 -10.61 5.46 -36.41
C LYS A 11 -11.59 5.34 -37.58
N ASN A 12 -12.31 4.23 -37.67
CA ASN A 12 -13.37 4.04 -38.66
C ASN A 12 -14.62 4.88 -38.39
N LEU A 13 -14.90 5.21 -37.13
CA LEU A 13 -15.96 6.14 -36.77
C LEU A 13 -15.58 7.55 -37.20
N LEU A 14 -14.34 7.99 -36.91
CA LEU A 14 -13.82 9.28 -37.33
C LEU A 14 -13.90 9.48 -38.85
N SER A 15 -13.61 8.46 -39.66
CA SER A 15 -13.71 8.55 -41.12
C SER A 15 -15.15 8.65 -41.65
N LYS A 16 -16.16 8.39 -40.82
CA LYS A 16 -17.59 8.53 -41.14
C LYS A 16 -18.19 9.85 -40.67
N VAL A 17 -17.48 10.60 -39.83
CA VAL A 17 -17.90 11.94 -39.41
C VAL A 17 -17.73 12.89 -40.59
N GLN A 18 -18.71 13.77 -40.83
CA GLN A 18 -18.61 14.78 -41.87
C GLN A 18 -17.38 15.67 -41.63
N GLU A 19 -16.62 15.97 -42.68
CA GLU A 19 -15.34 16.69 -42.59
C GLU A 19 -15.45 18.01 -41.81
N SER A 20 -16.55 18.75 -42.02
CA SER A 20 -16.83 20.00 -41.30
C SER A 20 -17.10 19.83 -39.80
N SER A 21 -17.42 18.63 -39.34
CA SER A 21 -17.79 18.32 -37.95
C SER A 21 -16.74 17.49 -37.21
N VAL A 22 -15.66 17.06 -37.88
CA VAL A 22 -14.60 16.26 -37.25
C VAL A 22 -13.96 17.02 -36.08
N MET A 23 -13.64 18.30 -36.27
CA MET A 23 -13.01 19.11 -35.23
C MET A 23 -13.93 19.36 -34.04
N ASP A 24 -15.23 19.58 -34.28
CA ASP A 24 -16.24 19.73 -33.23
C ASP A 24 -16.38 18.42 -32.42
N PHE A 25 -16.42 17.27 -33.10
CA PHE A 25 -16.49 15.96 -32.46
C PHE A 25 -15.23 15.66 -31.63
N LEU A 26 -14.03 15.93 -32.15
CA LEU A 26 -12.78 15.78 -31.41
C LEU A 26 -12.70 16.75 -30.23
N GLY A 27 -13.22 17.97 -30.39
CA GLY A 27 -13.35 18.95 -29.31
C GLY A 27 -14.29 18.46 -28.21
N TRP A 28 -15.43 17.89 -28.58
CA TRP A 28 -16.36 17.26 -27.64
C TRP A 28 -15.67 16.12 -26.88
N ILE A 29 -15.02 15.18 -27.58
CA ILE A 29 -14.29 14.08 -26.90
C ILE A 29 -13.29 14.65 -25.91
N ARG A 30 -12.43 15.59 -26.31
CA ARG A 30 -11.42 16.18 -25.43
C ARG A 30 -12.02 16.78 -24.16
N ASN A 31 -13.16 17.45 -24.28
CA ASN A 31 -13.79 18.15 -23.17
C ASN A 31 -14.65 17.25 -22.28
N ASN A 32 -14.98 16.03 -22.72
CA ASN A 32 -15.89 15.11 -22.01
C ASN A 32 -15.23 13.74 -21.75
N ILE A 33 -13.95 13.55 -22.08
CA ILE A 33 -13.28 12.26 -21.93
C ILE A 33 -13.16 11.85 -20.47
N GLU A 34 -12.99 12.82 -19.56
CA GLU A 34 -12.94 12.58 -18.11
C GLU A 34 -14.28 12.03 -17.61
N ASP A 35 -15.42 12.67 -17.95
CA ASP A 35 -16.74 12.14 -17.60
C ASP A 35 -16.95 10.71 -18.11
N VAL A 36 -16.53 10.42 -19.35
CA VAL A 36 -16.61 9.07 -19.95
C VAL A 36 -15.70 8.08 -19.20
N TYR A 37 -14.53 8.54 -18.74
CA TYR A 37 -13.59 7.75 -17.96
C TYR A 37 -14.17 7.43 -16.58
N GLU A 38 -14.69 8.43 -15.86
CA GLU A 38 -15.35 8.27 -14.57
C GLU A 38 -16.55 7.30 -14.65
N GLU A 39 -17.41 7.45 -15.66
CA GLU A 39 -18.53 6.52 -15.91
C GLU A 39 -18.05 5.09 -16.22
N ALA A 40 -16.93 4.93 -16.93
CA ALA A 40 -16.34 3.62 -17.20
C ALA A 40 -15.73 3.01 -15.94
N GLU A 41 -15.05 3.81 -15.14
CA GLU A 41 -14.48 3.41 -13.85
C GLU A 41 -15.58 2.93 -12.90
N GLU A 42 -16.67 3.70 -12.74
CA GLU A 42 -17.80 3.34 -11.88
C GLU A 42 -18.46 2.04 -12.34
N ARG A 43 -18.64 1.84 -13.65
CA ARG A 43 -19.15 0.56 -14.22
C ARG A 43 -18.20 -0.62 -14.02
N SER A 44 -16.89 -0.35 -13.90
CA SER A 44 -15.86 -1.37 -13.70
C SER A 44 -15.64 -1.74 -12.23
N ARG A 45 -16.14 -0.92 -11.29
CA ARG A 45 -16.00 -1.17 -9.85
C ARG A 45 -16.59 -2.52 -9.49
N GLN A 46 -15.75 -3.38 -8.92
CA GLN A 46 -16.19 -4.69 -8.44
C GLN A 46 -16.79 -4.54 -7.05
N ASN A 47 -17.63 -5.51 -6.65
CA ASN A 47 -18.13 -5.58 -5.27
C ASN A 47 -17.00 -5.56 -4.24
N SER A 48 -15.83 -6.10 -4.58
CA SER A 48 -14.63 -6.10 -3.75
C SER A 48 -14.09 -4.68 -3.51
N ASP A 49 -14.12 -3.81 -4.52
CA ASP A 49 -13.74 -2.39 -4.38
C ASP A 49 -14.72 -1.65 -3.45
N ILE A 50 -16.02 -1.84 -3.66
CA ILE A 50 -17.07 -1.20 -2.84
C ILE A 50 -16.96 -1.62 -1.37
N ILE A 51 -16.72 -2.91 -1.11
CA ILE A 51 -16.54 -3.42 0.26
C ILE A 51 -15.31 -2.78 0.91
N LEU A 52 -14.18 -2.70 0.19
CA LEU A 52 -12.97 -2.08 0.71
C LEU A 52 -13.20 -0.60 1.05
N ASP A 53 -13.83 0.15 0.16
CA ASP A 53 -14.15 1.57 0.39
C ASP A 53 -15.10 1.76 1.57
N THR A 54 -16.08 0.87 1.75
CA THR A 54 -16.97 0.91 2.91
C THR A 54 -16.20 0.67 4.22
N ILE A 55 -15.29 -0.31 4.24
CA ILE A 55 -14.42 -0.56 5.41
C ILE A 55 -13.60 0.69 5.74
N ARG A 56 -13.01 1.33 4.73
CA ARG A 56 -12.20 2.55 4.89
C ARG A 56 -13.00 3.69 5.52
N GLU A 57 -14.20 3.95 5.01
CA GLU A 57 -15.09 4.98 5.54
C GLU A 57 -15.46 4.71 7.01
N GLU A 58 -15.80 3.47 7.35
CA GLU A 58 -16.16 3.11 8.72
C GLU A 58 -14.97 3.21 9.69
N MET A 59 -13.77 2.86 9.22
CA MET A 59 -12.55 3.03 10.00
C MET A 59 -12.20 4.49 10.22
N ARG A 60 -12.32 5.35 9.19
CA ARG A 60 -12.14 6.80 9.34
C ARG A 60 -13.06 7.38 10.40
N ASN A 61 -14.32 6.94 10.44
CA ASN A 61 -15.28 7.38 11.45
C ASN A 61 -14.97 6.86 12.87
N SER A 62 -14.09 5.86 13.00
CA SER A 62 -13.71 5.24 14.27
C SER A 62 -12.35 5.71 14.80
N LEU A 63 -11.59 6.49 14.01
CA LEU A 63 -10.21 6.90 14.28
C LEU A 63 -10.06 8.42 14.23
N PRO A 64 -9.04 8.99 14.90
CA PRO A 64 -8.67 10.39 14.71
C PRO A 64 -8.19 10.65 13.28
N THR A 65 -8.11 11.93 12.87
CA THR A 65 -7.71 12.33 11.52
C THR A 65 -6.28 11.93 11.14
N ASN A 66 -5.37 11.79 12.11
CA ASN A 66 -4.03 11.24 11.89
C ASN A 66 -3.99 9.70 11.91
N ALA A 67 -5.11 9.06 12.23
CA ALA A 67 -5.28 7.61 12.39
C ALA A 67 -4.23 6.95 13.30
N ILE A 68 -3.75 7.69 14.31
CA ILE A 68 -2.84 7.16 15.33
C ILE A 68 -3.65 6.66 16.51
N SER A 69 -3.42 5.41 16.93
CA SER A 69 -4.02 4.86 18.15
C SER A 69 -3.39 5.52 19.40
N PRO A 70 -4.15 5.77 20.48
CA PRO A 70 -3.57 6.32 21.72
C PRO A 70 -2.45 5.48 22.35
N SER A 71 -2.38 4.19 22.01
CA SER A 71 -1.33 3.26 22.46
C SER A 71 -0.28 2.93 21.40
N GLU A 72 -0.37 3.54 20.22
CA GLU A 72 0.64 3.40 19.17
C GLU A 72 1.84 4.27 19.52
N HIS A 73 3.01 3.65 19.59
CA HIS A 73 4.26 4.32 19.97
C HIS A 73 5.09 4.58 18.71
N ILE A 74 4.87 5.75 18.11
CA ILE A 74 5.69 6.23 16.99
C ILE A 74 6.94 6.91 17.54
N ILE A 75 8.10 6.52 17.03
CA ILE A 75 9.38 7.16 17.30
C ILE A 75 9.88 7.85 16.03
N THR A 76 10.58 8.96 16.20
CA THR A 76 11.31 9.62 15.12
C THR A 76 12.58 8.82 14.83
N PRO A 77 12.79 8.37 13.58
CA PRO A 77 14.03 7.69 13.19
C PRO A 77 15.25 8.58 13.46
N VAL A 78 16.35 7.97 13.92
CA VAL A 78 17.62 8.68 14.20
C VAL A 78 18.71 8.39 13.16
N ALA A 79 18.41 7.52 12.21
CA ALA A 79 19.25 7.11 11.09
C ALA A 79 18.34 6.69 9.93
N GLY A 80 18.87 6.71 8.70
CA GLY A 80 18.09 6.40 7.50
C GLY A 80 17.47 7.64 6.83
N PRO A 81 16.70 7.42 5.75
CA PRO A 81 16.14 8.48 4.92
C PRO A 81 15.17 9.39 5.68
N ASN A 82 14.57 8.90 6.77
CA ASN A 82 13.61 9.66 7.59
C ASN A 82 14.23 10.24 8.87
N SER A 83 15.56 10.29 8.98
CA SER A 83 16.25 10.80 10.17
C SER A 83 16.17 12.31 10.38
N ASP A 84 15.69 13.04 9.38
CA ASP A 84 15.44 14.48 9.39
C ASP A 84 13.99 14.85 9.76
N CYS A 85 13.12 13.87 9.99
CA CYS A 85 11.75 14.10 10.43
C CYS A 85 11.74 14.83 11.79
N ASP A 86 11.00 15.95 11.88
CA ASP A 86 10.78 16.67 13.13
C ASP A 86 9.29 16.51 13.54
N PRO A 87 8.98 16.10 14.78
CA PRO A 87 7.59 15.93 15.24
C PRO A 87 6.71 17.18 15.13
N THR A 88 7.30 18.37 15.05
CA THR A 88 6.57 19.64 14.92
C THR A 88 6.22 19.98 13.47
N THR A 89 6.92 19.38 12.50
CA THR A 89 6.72 19.62 11.06
C THR A 89 6.41 18.36 10.27
N THR A 90 6.31 17.21 10.95
CA THR A 90 5.94 15.92 10.38
C THR A 90 4.51 15.58 10.72
N VAL A 91 3.70 15.30 9.70
CA VAL A 91 2.32 14.87 9.81
C VAL A 91 2.24 13.40 9.44
N HIS A 92 1.76 12.58 10.37
CA HIS A 92 1.48 11.18 10.11
C HIS A 92 0.05 11.04 9.59
N VAL A 93 -0.08 10.35 8.46
CA VAL A 93 -1.35 10.03 7.82
C VAL A 93 -1.42 8.53 7.54
N ASP A 94 -2.63 8.00 7.41
CA ASP A 94 -2.83 6.63 7.00
C ASP A 94 -3.26 6.61 5.54
N ALA A 95 -2.38 6.21 4.63
CA ALA A 95 -2.66 6.24 3.19
C ALA A 95 -3.74 5.23 2.76
N PHE A 96 -4.08 4.25 3.60
CA PHE A 96 -5.26 3.42 3.34
C PHE A 96 -6.52 4.24 3.57
N LEU A 97 -6.59 5.00 4.66
CA LEU A 97 -7.78 5.76 5.04
C LEU A 97 -7.92 7.09 4.30
N PHE A 98 -6.82 7.82 4.12
CA PHE A 98 -6.77 9.19 3.58
C PHE A 98 -5.91 9.21 2.31
N ASN A 99 -6.55 9.20 1.14
CA ASN A 99 -5.88 9.49 -0.13
C ASN A 99 -5.73 11.00 -0.32
N ASP A 100 -5.04 11.42 -1.38
CA ASP A 100 -4.80 12.83 -1.68
C ASP A 100 -6.08 13.67 -1.73
N ASP A 101 -7.15 13.17 -2.36
CA ASP A 101 -8.43 13.89 -2.44
C ASP A 101 -9.02 14.14 -1.04
N VAL A 102 -8.96 13.14 -0.14
CA VAL A 102 -9.45 13.30 1.22
C VAL A 102 -8.56 14.28 2.00
N ILE A 103 -7.24 14.24 1.80
CA ILE A 103 -6.31 15.19 2.42
C ILE A 103 -6.59 16.62 1.92
N ASP A 104 -6.86 16.80 0.63
CA ASP A 104 -7.19 18.10 0.05
C ASP A 104 -8.50 18.65 0.60
N ASN A 105 -9.54 17.82 0.68
CA ASN A 105 -10.81 18.19 1.32
C ASN A 105 -10.61 18.58 2.80
N LEU A 106 -9.75 17.88 3.55
CA LEU A 106 -9.44 18.23 4.93
C LEU A 106 -8.67 19.56 5.04
N CYS A 107 -7.84 19.88 4.04
CA CYS A 107 -7.16 21.17 3.96
C CYS A 107 -8.14 22.31 3.65
N ASP A 108 -9.04 22.10 2.69
CA ASP A 108 -10.07 23.07 2.30
C ASP A 108 -11.05 23.36 3.45
N ASP A 109 -11.40 22.34 4.23
CA ASP A 109 -12.19 22.45 5.46
C ASP A 109 -11.44 23.11 6.64
N GLY A 110 -10.15 23.38 6.50
CA GLY A 110 -9.29 23.92 7.57
C GLY A 110 -9.02 22.95 8.71
N LYS A 111 -9.23 21.64 8.50
CA LYS A 111 -8.97 20.56 9.47
C LYS A 111 -7.54 20.03 9.41
N MET A 112 -6.84 20.30 8.32
CA MET A 112 -5.43 19.96 8.09
C MET A 112 -4.74 21.11 7.34
N SER A 113 -3.41 21.11 7.32
CA SER A 113 -2.62 21.99 6.45
C SER A 113 -1.52 21.17 5.79
N ARG A 114 -1.18 21.50 4.54
CA ARG A 114 0.01 20.97 3.84
C ARG A 114 1.29 21.78 4.15
N ASN A 115 1.15 22.93 4.80
CA ASN A 115 2.25 23.86 5.06
C ASN A 115 2.21 24.39 6.49
N TYR A 116 3.36 24.76 7.01
CA TYR A 116 3.50 25.49 8.27
C TYR A 116 4.22 26.82 8.05
N CYS A 117 3.93 27.81 8.88
CA CYS A 117 4.66 29.08 8.88
C CYS A 117 5.99 28.92 9.63
N GLN A 118 7.09 29.38 9.03
CA GLN A 118 8.41 29.37 9.69
C GLN A 118 8.42 30.31 10.91
N GLN A 119 7.55 31.30 10.93
CA GLN A 119 7.27 32.18 12.07
C GLN A 119 5.75 32.32 12.20
N CYS A 120 5.18 32.03 13.38
CA CYS A 120 3.74 32.00 13.58
C CYS A 120 3.06 33.30 13.12
N GLY A 121 2.12 33.19 12.17
CA GLY A 121 1.40 34.32 11.58
C GLY A 121 2.13 35.02 10.41
N SER A 122 3.30 34.54 9.99
CA SER A 122 3.99 35.03 8.80
C SER A 122 3.40 34.44 7.51
N LYS A 123 3.74 35.07 6.37
CA LYS A 123 3.49 34.54 5.02
C LYS A 123 4.63 33.66 4.50
N GLU A 124 5.69 33.51 5.29
CA GLU A 124 6.83 32.66 4.96
C GLU A 124 6.51 31.24 5.44
N ILE A 125 6.02 30.43 4.50
CA ILE A 125 5.56 29.07 4.74
C ILE A 125 6.51 28.04 4.14
N SER A 126 6.47 26.83 4.68
CA SER A 126 7.21 25.67 4.19
C SER A 126 6.33 24.43 4.23
N PRO A 127 6.56 23.45 3.34
CA PRO A 127 5.77 22.23 3.32
C PRO A 127 5.97 21.42 4.59
N LEU A 128 4.90 20.78 5.07
CA LEU A 128 4.96 19.75 6.10
C LEU A 128 5.44 18.44 5.47
N THR A 129 6.18 17.64 6.24
CA THR A 129 6.58 16.29 5.83
C THR A 129 5.44 15.33 6.12
N PHE A 130 4.92 14.63 5.11
CA PHE A 130 3.86 13.63 5.29
C PHE A 130 4.45 12.23 5.30
N ILE A 131 4.16 11.46 6.36
CA ILE A 131 4.60 10.07 6.51
C ILE A 131 3.39 9.16 6.62
N THR A 132 3.39 8.06 5.87
CA THR A 132 2.39 6.99 5.98
C THR A 132 2.98 5.69 6.52
N HIS A 133 2.20 5.03 7.37
CA HIS A 133 2.52 3.71 7.94
C HIS A 133 1.58 2.62 7.44
N SER A 134 0.82 2.88 6.39
CA SER A 134 -0.14 1.92 5.84
C SER A 134 -0.11 1.94 4.33
N ALA A 135 -0.36 0.77 3.74
CA ALA A 135 -0.41 0.62 2.30
C ALA A 135 -1.62 1.36 1.73
N SER A 136 -1.44 2.15 0.68
CA SER A 136 -2.54 2.83 -0.01
C SER A 136 -3.44 1.82 -0.74
N VAL A 137 -4.66 2.22 -1.10
CA VAL A 137 -5.55 1.37 -1.92
C VAL A 137 -4.90 1.01 -3.25
N LYS A 138 -4.15 1.94 -3.83
CA LYS A 138 -3.36 1.75 -5.05
C LYS A 138 -2.33 0.64 -4.87
N GLN A 139 -1.54 0.72 -3.80
CA GLN A 139 -0.54 -0.30 -3.46
C GLN A 139 -1.19 -1.67 -3.21
N ILE A 140 -2.30 -1.72 -2.49
CA ILE A 140 -3.04 -2.96 -2.21
C ILE A 140 -3.53 -3.63 -3.50
N LYS A 141 -4.15 -2.86 -4.39
CA LYS A 141 -4.62 -3.37 -5.69
C LYS A 141 -3.46 -3.87 -6.52
N TYR A 142 -2.37 -3.12 -6.60
CA TYR A 142 -1.16 -3.53 -7.31
C TYR A 142 -0.61 -4.86 -6.78
N MET A 143 -0.39 -4.96 -5.46
CA MET A 143 0.13 -6.17 -4.82
C MET A 143 -0.68 -7.42 -5.17
N PHE A 144 -2.00 -7.38 -4.98
CA PHE A 144 -2.82 -8.60 -5.06
C PHE A 144 -3.44 -8.88 -6.43
N ARG A 145 -3.63 -7.88 -7.30
CA ARG A 145 -4.21 -8.08 -8.64
C ARG A 145 -3.17 -8.21 -9.74
N HIS A 146 -1.95 -7.68 -9.54
CA HIS A 146 -0.96 -7.56 -10.61
C HIS A 146 0.40 -8.15 -10.25
N LEU A 147 0.94 -7.83 -9.07
CA LEU A 147 2.30 -8.20 -8.69
C LEU A 147 2.42 -9.65 -8.23
N LEU A 148 1.59 -10.07 -7.27
CA LEU A 148 1.62 -11.42 -6.73
C LEU A 148 1.00 -12.43 -7.72
N PRO A 149 1.53 -13.66 -7.79
CA PRO A 149 0.88 -14.73 -8.53
C PRO A 149 -0.42 -15.16 -7.84
N ASP A 150 -1.14 -16.09 -8.48
CA ASP A 150 -2.33 -16.69 -7.89
C ASP A 150 -2.05 -17.34 -6.52
N LEU A 151 -2.79 -16.89 -5.51
CA LEU A 151 -2.62 -17.31 -4.12
C LEU A 151 -3.60 -18.41 -3.68
N ARG A 152 -4.33 -19.06 -4.59
CA ARG A 152 -5.21 -20.19 -4.22
C ARG A 152 -4.46 -21.28 -3.45
N GLY A 153 -4.95 -21.57 -2.24
CA GLY A 153 -4.33 -22.56 -1.34
C GLY A 153 -3.05 -22.08 -0.64
N LYS A 154 -2.68 -20.81 -0.79
CA LYS A 154 -1.50 -20.19 -0.17
C LYS A 154 -1.87 -19.46 1.13
N ALA A 155 -0.86 -19.24 1.97
CA ALA A 155 -0.99 -18.49 3.21
C ALA A 155 -0.18 -17.17 3.16
N VAL A 156 -0.81 -16.08 3.59
CA VAL A 156 -0.24 -14.72 3.62
C VAL A 156 -0.08 -14.27 5.07
N LEU A 157 1.07 -13.68 5.39
CA LEU A 157 1.35 -13.00 6.65
C LEU A 157 1.58 -11.52 6.39
N ASP A 158 0.86 -10.68 7.12
CA ASP A 158 1.08 -9.24 7.22
C ASP A 158 1.64 -8.91 8.61
N VAL A 159 2.82 -8.28 8.63
CA VAL A 159 3.54 -7.96 9.87
C VAL A 159 3.38 -6.48 10.18
N GLY A 160 2.91 -6.15 11.39
CA GLY A 160 2.56 -4.78 11.74
C GLY A 160 1.32 -4.33 11.00
N SER A 161 0.27 -5.15 11.04
CA SER A 161 -0.92 -4.99 10.18
C SER A 161 -1.71 -3.70 10.42
N ARG A 162 -1.47 -2.96 11.51
CA ARG A 162 -2.02 -1.64 11.83
C ARG A 162 -3.54 -1.53 11.61
N THR A 163 -4.04 -0.81 10.62
CA THR A 163 -5.48 -0.71 10.35
C THR A 163 -6.07 -1.96 9.68
N GLY A 164 -5.23 -2.90 9.23
CA GLY A 164 -5.61 -4.16 8.57
C GLY A 164 -5.75 -4.03 7.05
N ALA A 165 -5.28 -2.93 6.47
CA ALA A 165 -5.44 -2.59 5.05
C ALA A 165 -5.03 -3.75 4.11
N VAL A 166 -3.87 -4.35 4.37
CA VAL A 166 -3.34 -5.50 3.61
C VAL A 166 -4.21 -6.75 3.83
N LEU A 167 -4.76 -6.97 5.03
CA LEU A 167 -5.64 -8.11 5.33
C LEU A 167 -6.92 -8.06 4.49
N TYR A 168 -7.58 -6.90 4.44
CA TYR A 168 -8.79 -6.71 3.64
C TYR A 168 -8.49 -6.83 2.16
N GLY A 169 -7.39 -6.25 1.70
CA GLY A 169 -6.91 -6.37 0.32
C GLY A 169 -6.66 -7.82 -0.09
N ALA A 170 -5.91 -8.58 0.72
CA ALA A 170 -5.63 -9.99 0.49
C ALA A 170 -6.92 -10.80 0.40
N TYR A 171 -7.90 -10.53 1.27
CA TYR A 171 -9.18 -11.22 1.27
C TYR A 171 -9.99 -10.89 0.02
N LEU A 172 -10.11 -9.62 -0.33
CA LEU A 172 -11.01 -9.16 -1.39
C LEU A 172 -10.45 -9.39 -2.79
N PHE A 173 -9.13 -9.40 -2.95
CA PHE A 173 -8.47 -9.42 -4.25
C PHE A 173 -7.62 -10.66 -4.53
N SER A 174 -7.57 -11.63 -3.62
CA SER A 174 -6.81 -12.87 -3.83
C SER A 174 -7.55 -14.13 -3.38
N GLY A 175 -7.11 -15.27 -3.93
CA GLY A 175 -7.55 -16.60 -3.52
C GLY A 175 -6.83 -17.16 -2.30
N ALA A 176 -6.06 -16.36 -1.56
CA ALA A 176 -5.33 -16.81 -0.37
C ALA A 176 -6.24 -17.58 0.58
N SER A 177 -5.82 -18.79 0.98
CA SER A 177 -6.61 -19.68 1.85
C SER A 177 -6.53 -19.30 3.32
N LYS A 178 -5.47 -18.60 3.71
CA LYS A 178 -5.23 -18.12 5.07
C LYS A 178 -4.51 -16.78 5.02
N ILE A 179 -4.98 -15.82 5.78
CA ILE A 179 -4.44 -14.46 5.87
C ILE A 179 -4.26 -14.16 7.35
N VAL A 180 -3.04 -13.86 7.78
CA VAL A 180 -2.74 -13.58 9.18
C VAL A 180 -2.15 -12.20 9.32
N GLY A 181 -2.74 -11.37 10.19
CA GLY A 181 -2.16 -10.11 10.63
C GLY A 181 -1.55 -10.26 12.01
N VAL A 182 -0.28 -9.90 12.16
CA VAL A 182 0.36 -9.77 13.48
C VAL A 182 0.45 -8.29 13.80
N GLU A 183 -0.07 -7.91 14.96
CA GLU A 183 -0.12 -6.52 15.39
C GLU A 183 0.18 -6.41 16.89
N LEU A 184 0.94 -5.38 17.27
CA LEU A 184 1.34 -5.11 18.64
C LEU A 184 0.29 -4.26 19.38
N ASP A 185 -0.36 -3.33 18.69
CA ASP A 185 -1.36 -2.45 19.27
C ASP A 185 -2.73 -3.15 19.37
N LYS A 186 -3.20 -3.30 20.61
CA LYS A 186 -4.46 -3.98 20.92
C LYS A 186 -5.68 -3.25 20.34
N ASN A 187 -5.68 -1.91 20.28
CA ASN A 187 -6.82 -1.15 19.74
C ASN A 187 -6.95 -1.40 18.24
N PHE A 188 -5.83 -1.49 17.54
CA PHE A 188 -5.82 -1.90 16.13
C PHE A 188 -6.29 -3.34 15.96
N CYS A 189 -5.82 -4.31 16.76
CA CYS A 189 -6.36 -5.67 16.71
C CYS A 189 -7.88 -5.71 16.90
N GLU A 190 -8.42 -4.95 17.86
CA GLU A 190 -9.86 -4.89 18.13
C GLU A 190 -10.63 -4.22 16.99
N LEU A 191 -10.11 -3.13 16.42
CA LEU A 191 -10.69 -2.47 15.25
C LEU A 191 -10.70 -3.38 14.03
N GLN A 192 -9.60 -4.09 13.79
CA GLN A 192 -9.50 -5.07 12.72
C GLN A 192 -10.53 -6.18 12.92
N GLN A 193 -10.61 -6.75 14.13
CA GLN A 193 -11.53 -7.86 14.41
C GLN A 193 -12.98 -7.44 14.21
N LYS A 194 -13.33 -6.21 14.62
CA LYS A 194 -14.67 -5.63 14.38
C LYS A 194 -15.02 -5.61 12.88
N MET A 195 -14.09 -5.22 12.02
CA MET A 195 -14.33 -5.21 10.57
C MET A 195 -14.35 -6.63 10.00
N VAL A 196 -13.42 -7.49 10.38
CA VAL A 196 -13.39 -8.89 9.96
C VAL A 196 -14.70 -9.61 10.30
N ASP A 197 -15.24 -9.41 11.50
CA ASP A 197 -16.52 -9.99 11.93
C ASP A 197 -17.69 -9.41 11.14
N LYS A 198 -17.77 -8.08 11.03
CA LYS A 198 -18.87 -7.38 10.36
C LYS A 198 -18.99 -7.77 8.89
N TYR A 199 -17.85 -7.89 8.20
CA TYR A 199 -17.80 -8.25 6.78
C TYR A 199 -17.65 -9.76 6.55
N LYS A 200 -17.74 -10.57 7.61
CA LYS A 200 -17.71 -12.05 7.56
C LYS A 200 -16.46 -12.60 6.88
N MET A 201 -15.29 -12.04 7.19
CA MET A 201 -13.99 -12.45 6.66
C MET A 201 -13.23 -13.43 7.58
N VAL A 202 -13.88 -13.86 8.67
CA VAL A 202 -13.32 -14.76 9.70
C VAL A 202 -12.97 -16.16 9.18
N ASP A 203 -13.46 -16.55 8.01
CA ASP A 203 -13.17 -17.83 7.38
C ASP A 203 -11.72 -17.92 6.87
N ARG A 204 -11.08 -16.78 6.59
CA ARG A 204 -9.69 -16.72 6.08
C ARG A 204 -8.78 -15.78 6.84
N ILE A 205 -9.31 -14.69 7.42
CA ILE A 205 -8.50 -13.72 8.18
C ILE A 205 -8.39 -14.15 9.65
N GLN A 206 -7.17 -14.14 10.17
CA GLN A 206 -6.85 -14.31 11.58
C GLN A 206 -6.00 -13.14 12.07
N ILE A 207 -6.41 -12.53 13.18
CA ILE A 207 -5.68 -11.44 13.81
C ILE A 207 -4.93 -11.97 15.05
N VAL A 208 -3.66 -11.61 15.17
CA VAL A 208 -2.78 -12.06 16.24
C VAL A 208 -2.20 -10.84 16.96
N HIS A 209 -2.72 -10.56 18.16
CA HIS A 209 -2.18 -9.54 19.04
C HIS A 209 -0.90 -10.06 19.72
N GLN A 210 0.27 -9.71 19.16
CA GLN A 210 1.56 -10.21 19.62
C GLN A 210 2.71 -9.32 19.13
N ASN A 211 3.79 -9.26 19.92
CA ASN A 211 5.05 -8.72 19.41
C ASN A 211 5.59 -9.66 18.32
N VAL A 212 5.87 -9.11 17.13
CA VAL A 212 6.36 -9.89 15.99
C VAL A 212 7.54 -10.80 16.34
N MET A 213 8.47 -10.36 17.20
CA MET A 213 9.62 -11.17 17.62
C MET A 213 9.23 -12.52 18.23
N ASN A 214 8.06 -12.59 18.87
CA ASN A 214 7.53 -13.81 19.46
C ASN A 214 6.73 -14.67 18.47
N TYR A 215 6.66 -14.27 17.20
CA TYR A 215 5.90 -14.93 16.15
C TYR A 215 6.77 -15.37 14.95
N LEU A 216 7.98 -14.81 14.78
CA LEU A 216 8.87 -15.10 13.65
C LEU A 216 9.24 -16.59 13.48
N GLN A 217 9.18 -17.39 14.54
CA GLN A 217 9.38 -18.84 14.44
C GLN A 217 8.33 -19.56 13.56
N PHE A 218 7.18 -18.93 13.31
CA PHE A 218 6.09 -19.51 12.50
C PHE A 218 6.13 -19.12 11.02
N LEU A 219 7.13 -18.34 10.57
CA LEU A 219 7.19 -17.84 9.19
C LEU A 219 7.12 -18.95 8.14
N GLN A 220 7.67 -20.14 8.43
CA GLN A 220 7.66 -21.29 7.52
C GLN A 220 6.25 -21.77 7.12
N ALA A 221 5.21 -21.43 7.89
CA ALA A 221 3.82 -21.75 7.58
C ALA A 221 3.22 -20.88 6.45
N PHE A 222 3.91 -19.82 6.05
CA PHE A 222 3.43 -18.85 5.07
C PHE A 222 4.12 -19.03 3.71
N ASP A 223 3.45 -18.58 2.66
CA ASP A 223 3.98 -18.53 1.31
C ASP A 223 4.33 -17.10 0.90
N VAL A 224 3.63 -16.11 1.48
CA VAL A 224 3.87 -14.68 1.26
C VAL A 224 3.98 -13.98 2.61
N ILE A 225 5.00 -13.15 2.78
CA ILE A 225 5.16 -12.26 3.92
C ILE A 225 5.18 -10.82 3.40
N ILE A 226 4.46 -9.93 4.06
CA ILE A 226 4.38 -8.52 3.70
C ILE A 226 4.93 -7.70 4.88
N LEU A 227 5.92 -6.86 4.61
CA LEU A 227 6.54 -5.91 5.55
C LEU A 227 6.36 -4.48 5.01
N ASN A 228 5.25 -3.84 5.34
CA ASN A 228 4.96 -2.48 4.88
C ASN A 228 5.30 -1.45 5.98
N ASN A 229 6.45 -0.78 5.84
CA ASN A 229 6.94 0.30 6.70
C ASN A 229 6.84 0.00 8.22
N VAL A 230 7.20 -1.23 8.61
CA VAL A 230 6.83 -1.79 9.91
C VAL A 230 7.84 -1.54 11.04
N PHE A 231 9.08 -1.16 10.74
CA PHE A 231 10.14 -1.12 11.77
C PHE A 231 10.70 0.26 12.07
N GLU A 232 10.96 1.10 11.06
CA GLU A 232 11.76 2.32 11.20
C GLU A 232 11.17 3.30 12.23
N PHE A 233 9.85 3.47 12.21
CA PHE A 233 9.11 4.38 13.08
C PHE A 233 8.58 3.74 14.38
N PHE A 234 8.85 2.45 14.62
CA PHE A 234 8.25 1.71 15.73
C PHE A 234 9.28 1.00 16.62
N MET A 235 10.54 0.99 16.22
CA MET A 235 11.61 0.26 16.91
C MET A 235 12.92 1.02 16.88
N ASP A 236 13.65 1.02 17.99
CA ASP A 236 15.02 1.53 18.02
C ASP A 236 15.95 0.69 17.12
N VAL A 237 17.08 1.26 16.70
CA VAL A 237 18.06 0.63 15.79
C VAL A 237 18.50 -0.77 16.24
N GLN A 238 18.64 -1.03 17.55
CA GLN A 238 19.04 -2.35 18.04
C GLN A 238 17.90 -3.36 17.92
N SER A 239 16.67 -2.93 18.19
CA SER A 239 15.47 -3.75 18.00
C SER A 239 15.24 -4.07 16.52
N GLN A 240 15.38 -3.08 15.62
CA GLN A 240 15.31 -3.29 14.17
C GLN A 240 16.36 -4.33 13.70
N ARG A 241 17.62 -4.18 14.14
CA ARG A 241 18.69 -5.14 13.84
C ARG A 241 18.33 -6.57 14.25
N LYS A 242 17.80 -6.75 15.46
CA LYS A 242 17.40 -8.07 15.98
C LYS A 242 16.25 -8.70 15.19
N VAL A 243 15.25 -7.89 14.83
CA VAL A 243 14.13 -8.35 14.00
C VAL A 243 14.63 -8.81 12.64
N TRP A 244 15.46 -8.02 11.96
CA TRP A 244 16.03 -8.40 10.67
C TRP A 244 16.92 -9.65 10.74
N GLN A 245 17.74 -9.78 11.77
CA GLN A 245 18.53 -10.99 12.01
C GLN A 245 17.64 -12.21 12.25
N SER A 246 16.51 -12.05 12.95
CA SER A 246 15.54 -13.11 13.18
C SER A 246 14.76 -13.47 11.92
N LEU A 247 14.35 -12.47 11.12
CA LEU A 247 13.78 -12.68 9.79
C LEU A 247 14.75 -13.50 8.93
N TYR A 248 16.02 -13.10 8.89
CA TYR A 248 17.07 -13.87 8.24
C TYR A 248 17.21 -15.27 8.86
N GLU A 249 17.05 -15.48 10.15
CA GLU A 249 17.17 -16.82 10.73
C GLU A 249 15.99 -17.74 10.36
N TYR A 250 14.76 -17.23 10.36
CA TYR A 250 13.55 -18.04 10.25
C TYR A 250 12.95 -18.10 8.84
N MET A 251 13.20 -17.10 7.97
CA MET A 251 12.72 -17.06 6.60
C MET A 251 13.64 -17.86 5.67
N LYS A 252 13.44 -19.19 5.68
CA LYS A 252 14.26 -20.19 4.97
C LYS A 252 13.53 -21.00 3.90
N LYS A 253 12.20 -20.83 3.76
CA LYS A 253 11.39 -21.66 2.86
C LYS A 253 11.68 -21.24 1.41
N PRO A 254 12.29 -22.09 0.57
CA PRO A 254 12.55 -21.70 -0.82
C PRO A 254 11.25 -21.39 -1.56
N GLY A 255 11.24 -20.35 -2.38
CA GLY A 255 10.05 -19.90 -3.11
C GLY A 255 9.03 -19.14 -2.26
N MET A 256 9.29 -18.92 -0.97
CA MET A 256 8.52 -17.95 -0.18
C MET A 256 8.74 -16.56 -0.77
N MET A 257 7.66 -15.82 -0.94
CA MET A 257 7.70 -14.45 -1.43
C MET A 257 7.69 -13.47 -0.26
N LEU A 258 8.46 -12.40 -0.40
CA LEU A 258 8.51 -11.30 0.54
C LEU A 258 8.19 -10.02 -0.22
N ILE A 259 7.19 -9.27 0.24
CA ILE A 259 6.95 -7.91 -0.20
C ILE A 259 7.44 -6.94 0.87
N THR A 260 8.21 -5.93 0.47
CA THR A 260 8.64 -4.86 1.37
C THR A 260 8.43 -3.48 0.78
N ILE A 261 8.14 -2.52 1.66
CA ILE A 261 8.12 -1.08 1.38
C ILE A 261 8.75 -0.43 2.63
N PRO A 262 9.95 0.16 2.59
CA PRO A 262 10.89 0.29 1.45
C PRO A 262 11.56 -1.05 1.07
N SER A 263 12.57 -1.00 0.19
CA SER A 263 13.39 -2.19 -0.14
C SER A 263 14.08 -2.78 1.10
N VAL A 264 14.44 -4.07 1.03
CA VAL A 264 15.22 -4.71 2.09
C VAL A 264 16.61 -4.09 2.17
N GLU A 265 17.21 -3.75 1.04
CA GLU A 265 18.50 -3.06 0.94
C GLU A 265 18.50 -1.75 1.73
N GLU A 266 17.53 -0.86 1.47
CA GLU A 266 17.38 0.41 2.20
C GLU A 266 17.13 0.18 3.69
N SER A 267 16.28 -0.81 4.01
CA SER A 267 15.96 -1.15 5.40
C SER A 267 17.17 -1.63 6.21
N LEU A 268 18.18 -2.22 5.55
CA LEU A 268 19.37 -2.78 6.20
C LEU A 268 20.57 -1.84 6.23
N GLU A 269 20.61 -0.82 5.36
CA GLU A 269 21.78 0.03 5.12
C GLU A 269 22.41 0.57 6.41
N ASN A 270 21.58 1.03 7.35
CA ASN A 270 22.03 1.68 8.59
C ASN A 270 22.06 0.74 9.82
N LEU A 271 21.70 -0.54 9.67
CA LEU A 271 21.49 -1.44 10.79
C LEU A 271 22.69 -2.33 11.12
N GLN A 272 23.74 -2.40 10.28
CA GLN A 272 24.93 -3.26 10.49
C GLN A 272 24.56 -4.71 10.89
N THR A 273 23.61 -5.32 10.18
CA THR A 273 23.07 -6.65 10.53
C THR A 273 24.01 -7.81 10.21
N ASN A 274 25.03 -7.58 9.36
CA ASN A 274 25.88 -8.59 8.73
C ASN A 274 25.12 -9.61 7.85
N ILE A 275 23.91 -9.25 7.41
CA ILE A 275 23.12 -10.08 6.49
C ILE A 275 23.68 -9.90 5.07
N ASN A 276 24.01 -11.01 4.42
CA ASN A 276 24.30 -11.01 2.98
C ASN A 276 22.99 -11.29 2.23
N LEU A 277 22.42 -10.25 1.60
CA LEU A 277 21.14 -10.36 0.89
C LEU A 277 21.20 -11.33 -0.29
N SER A 278 22.32 -11.34 -1.02
CA SER A 278 22.49 -12.20 -2.20
C SER A 278 22.47 -13.71 -1.89
N THR A 279 22.61 -14.11 -0.62
CA THR A 279 22.52 -15.52 -0.18
C THR A 279 21.16 -15.85 0.44
N TRP A 280 20.21 -14.91 0.44
CA TRP A 280 18.91 -15.06 1.09
C TRP A 280 17.73 -14.73 0.20
N LEU A 281 17.78 -13.60 -0.49
CA LEU A 281 16.68 -13.07 -1.28
C LEU A 281 17.16 -12.80 -2.70
N LYS A 282 16.27 -13.07 -3.65
CA LYS A 282 16.40 -12.63 -5.04
C LYS A 282 15.24 -11.69 -5.34
N GLU A 283 15.54 -10.44 -5.66
CA GLU A 283 14.53 -9.49 -6.10
C GLU A 283 13.95 -9.91 -7.47
N VAL A 284 12.65 -9.72 -7.62
CA VAL A 284 11.89 -9.99 -8.84
C VAL A 284 11.70 -8.67 -9.58
N ASP A 285 12.16 -8.61 -10.84
CA ASP A 285 11.93 -7.45 -11.69
C ASP A 285 10.43 -7.30 -12.00
N ALA A 286 9.82 -6.30 -11.37
CA ALA A 286 8.41 -5.97 -11.50
C ALA A 286 8.16 -4.76 -12.43
N SER A 287 9.18 -4.25 -13.12
CA SER A 287 9.09 -2.99 -13.88
C SER A 287 8.01 -3.03 -14.97
N GLU A 288 7.95 -4.10 -15.75
CA GLU A 288 6.93 -4.28 -16.80
C GLU A 288 5.54 -4.51 -16.21
N VAL A 289 5.46 -5.24 -15.10
CA VAL A 289 4.19 -5.47 -14.38
C VAL A 289 3.65 -4.16 -13.82
N CYS A 290 4.51 -3.30 -13.28
CA CYS A 290 4.16 -1.97 -12.78
C CYS A 290 3.57 -1.10 -13.90
N LYS A 291 4.24 -1.00 -15.05
CA LYS A 291 3.73 -0.25 -16.21
C LYS A 291 2.35 -0.72 -16.64
N GLN A 292 2.18 -2.04 -16.79
CA GLN A 292 0.90 -2.61 -17.19
C GLN A 292 -0.19 -2.38 -16.15
N ALA A 293 0.13 -2.49 -14.86
CA ALA A 293 -0.80 -2.23 -13.79
C ALA A 293 -1.28 -0.76 -13.80
N ASN A 294 -0.39 0.19 -14.09
CA ASN A 294 -0.76 1.60 -14.20
C ASN A 294 -1.76 1.85 -15.33
N ILE A 295 -1.54 1.26 -16.51
CA ILE A 295 -2.51 1.36 -17.62
C ILE A 295 -3.85 0.75 -17.21
N LEU A 296 -3.84 -0.42 -16.56
CA LEU A 296 -5.05 -1.15 -16.21
C LEU A 296 -5.87 -0.48 -15.11
N MET A 297 -5.21 0.15 -14.13
CA MET A 297 -5.87 0.77 -13.00
C MET A 297 -6.20 2.25 -13.22
N TYR A 298 -5.37 2.96 -14.01
CA TYR A 298 -5.42 4.42 -14.13
C TYR A 298 -5.43 4.93 -15.59
N GLY A 299 -5.50 4.03 -16.57
CA GLY A 299 -5.66 4.39 -17.98
C GLY A 299 -4.43 5.03 -18.63
N GLN A 300 -3.33 5.20 -17.89
CA GLN A 300 -2.10 5.80 -18.38
C GLN A 300 -0.87 5.04 -17.89
N GLU A 301 0.21 5.10 -18.67
CA GLU A 301 1.51 4.66 -18.21
C GLU A 301 2.10 5.72 -17.28
N ASP A 302 2.54 5.28 -16.11
CA ASP A 302 3.40 6.05 -15.23
C ASP A 302 4.55 5.13 -14.77
N PRO A 303 5.71 5.18 -15.43
CA PRO A 303 6.85 4.33 -15.06
C PRO A 303 7.52 4.76 -13.75
N ASP A 304 7.28 6.00 -13.29
CA ASP A 304 7.91 6.61 -12.12
C ASP A 304 6.91 6.78 -10.96
N ASP A 305 5.81 6.03 -11.01
CA ASP A 305 4.74 6.04 -10.02
C ASP A 305 5.25 5.60 -8.64
N LYS A 306 5.68 6.59 -7.85
CA LYS A 306 6.39 6.41 -6.58
C LYS A 306 5.68 5.47 -5.61
N ASP A 307 4.35 5.40 -5.65
CA ASP A 307 3.56 4.49 -4.82
C ASP A 307 3.81 3.02 -5.18
N LEU A 308 3.90 2.71 -6.48
CA LEU A 308 4.06 1.35 -6.96
C LEU A 308 5.53 0.95 -7.07
N VAL A 309 6.41 1.84 -7.51
CA VAL A 309 7.86 1.53 -7.64
C VAL A 309 8.54 1.33 -6.29
N SER A 310 7.95 1.84 -5.20
CA SER A 310 8.44 1.60 -3.83
C SER A 310 8.08 0.21 -3.28
N ILE A 311 7.30 -0.59 -4.02
CA ILE A 311 6.96 -1.97 -3.65
C ILE A 311 7.98 -2.93 -4.25
N HIS A 312 8.72 -3.61 -3.39
CA HIS A 312 9.71 -4.61 -3.80
C HIS A 312 9.19 -6.01 -3.53
N LEU A 313 9.33 -6.90 -4.52
CA LEU A 313 9.02 -8.32 -4.41
C LEU A 313 10.31 -9.13 -4.45
N TYR A 314 10.51 -9.98 -3.45
CA TYR A 314 11.62 -10.90 -3.36
C TYR A 314 11.16 -12.34 -3.27
N GLU A 315 11.99 -13.26 -3.73
CA GLU A 315 11.86 -14.69 -3.51
C GLU A 315 13.00 -15.20 -2.61
N VAL A 316 12.66 -16.00 -1.61
CA VAL A 316 13.64 -16.67 -0.75
C VAL A 316 14.36 -17.76 -1.55
N ILE A 317 15.69 -17.65 -1.64
CA ILE A 317 16.52 -18.63 -2.34
C ILE A 317 17.03 -19.74 -1.40
N PRO A 318 17.34 -20.94 -1.92
CA PRO A 318 17.99 -21.98 -1.14
C PRO A 318 19.35 -21.49 -0.60
N ARG A 319 19.59 -21.67 0.69
CA ARG A 319 20.92 -21.40 1.27
C ARG A 319 21.89 -22.48 0.83
N THR A 320 22.98 -22.07 0.19
CA THR A 320 24.16 -22.91 -0.05
C THR A 320 25.02 -23.02 1.20
#